data_AF-A0A670KJJ1-F1
#
_entry.id   AF-A0A670KJJ1-F1
#
_cell.length_a   1.000
_cell.length_b   1.000
_cell.length_c   1.000
_cell.angle_alpha   90.00
_cell.angle_beta   90.00
_cell.angle_gamma   90.00
#
_symmetry.space_group_name_H-M   'P 1'
#
loop_
_entity.id
_entity.type
_entity.pdbx_description
1 polymer ?
#
loop_
_entity_poly.entity_id
_entity_poly.type
_entity_poly.pdbx_seq_one_letter_code
_entity_poly.pdbx_strand_id
1 'polypeptide(L)'
;MSEKRDGLVWSSGVAWVVSTRGKASNLYPLTRGFAPPNPNPQMLRPVRPAPPRAFLFPLGRYAVNVGYWKDPYLDYFVRLPKERKAPEISRGYYARVQGVGRLLKAFLQKTECNCQIINLGAGMDTLFWKLKDENLLPIKYFEVDFPSIVTRKIHNIKSKPPLSKPIMESHSGESLLMDAHSLDSSRYAIVGADLRELPKLEEKLKKCNMDPDLPTLLLAECVLIYMTQDHSANLLKWVAGMFQAAMFINYEQVNMSDRFGQIMVENLQSRKCSLVGVDDCRSLDSQKERFLQNGWETANAIDMMKAYNCLPKDDVRRIEALEFLDEKELLEQLMQHYCLCWATKDSSNLGEDMLWQGSP
;
A
#
# COMPACT_ATOMS: atom_id res chain seq x y z
N MET A 1 38.98 -22.51 -23.59
CA MET A 1 37.55 -22.65 -23.95
C MET A 1 36.96 -23.82 -23.18
N SER A 2 36.15 -23.54 -22.16
CA SER A 2 34.92 -24.28 -21.82
C SER A 2 34.33 -23.62 -20.57
N GLU A 3 33.07 -23.22 -20.68
CA GLU A 3 32.26 -22.46 -19.72
C GLU A 3 32.30 -23.00 -18.28
N LYS A 4 32.42 -22.09 -17.29
CA LYS A 4 31.97 -22.34 -15.92
C LYS A 4 30.55 -21.79 -15.82
N ARG A 5 29.56 -22.69 -15.64
CA ARG A 5 28.18 -22.33 -15.31
C ARG A 5 28.07 -22.04 -13.82
N ASP A 6 27.48 -20.90 -13.50
CA ASP A 6 26.99 -20.56 -12.17
C ASP A 6 25.84 -21.49 -11.76
N GLY A 7 25.80 -21.88 -10.49
CA GLY A 7 24.79 -22.80 -9.97
C GLY A 7 24.34 -22.42 -8.55
N LEU A 8 23.04 -22.25 -8.37
CA LEU A 8 22.39 -22.26 -7.06
C LEU A 8 22.58 -23.63 -6.40
N VAL A 9 23.04 -23.65 -5.15
CA VAL A 9 23.11 -24.88 -4.35
C VAL A 9 21.95 -24.91 -3.36
N TRP A 10 21.24 -26.03 -3.33
CA TRP A 10 20.07 -26.25 -2.47
C TRP A 10 20.43 -27.13 -1.28
N SER A 11 20.26 -26.62 -0.06
CA SER A 11 20.20 -27.44 1.16
C SER A 11 19.14 -26.88 2.10
N SER A 12 18.27 -27.74 2.63
CA SER A 12 17.31 -27.38 3.69
C SER A 12 16.26 -26.33 3.30
N GLY A 13 15.84 -26.28 2.03
CA GLY A 13 14.72 -25.42 1.59
C GLY A 13 15.03 -23.92 1.53
N VAL A 14 16.31 -23.53 1.49
CA VAL A 14 16.75 -22.13 1.39
C VAL A 14 17.67 -21.97 0.17
N ALA A 15 17.46 -20.91 -0.62
CA ALA A 15 18.32 -20.55 -1.73
C ALA A 15 19.56 -19.80 -1.23
N TRP A 16 20.76 -20.25 -1.65
CA TRP A 16 22.05 -19.63 -1.32
C TRP A 16 22.67 -19.03 -2.58
N VAL A 17 23.23 -17.81 -2.48
CA VAL A 17 24.09 -17.21 -3.50
C VAL A 17 25.55 -17.35 -3.05
N VAL A 18 26.41 -17.89 -3.92
CA VAL A 18 27.84 -18.10 -3.62
C VAL A 18 28.65 -16.98 -4.27
N SER A 19 29.29 -16.12 -3.46
CA SER A 19 30.28 -15.13 -3.94
C SER A 19 31.68 -15.74 -4.04
N THR A 20 32.37 -15.58 -5.17
CA THR A 20 33.66 -16.24 -5.48
C THR A 20 34.91 -15.48 -5.04
N ARG A 21 34.81 -14.49 -4.13
CA ARG A 21 36.03 -13.82 -3.61
C ARG A 21 36.01 -13.68 -2.09
N GLY A 22 36.70 -14.61 -1.43
CA GLY A 22 37.30 -14.40 -0.09
C GLY A 22 36.58 -15.09 1.07
N LYS A 23 37.22 -16.16 1.59
CA LYS A 23 37.00 -16.86 2.88
C LYS A 23 35.55 -17.28 3.21
N ALA A 24 35.36 -18.59 3.34
CA ALA A 24 34.10 -19.30 3.59
C ALA A 24 33.44 -19.05 4.97
N SER A 25 33.19 -17.80 5.35
CA SER A 25 32.53 -17.45 6.62
C SER A 25 31.32 -16.52 6.50
N ASN A 26 30.96 -16.04 5.30
CA ASN A 26 29.82 -15.14 5.12
C ASN A 26 28.77 -15.73 4.16
N LEU A 27 27.94 -16.64 4.70
CA LEU A 27 26.69 -17.05 4.09
C LEU A 27 25.57 -16.20 4.72
N TYR A 28 24.98 -15.27 3.97
CA TYR A 28 23.87 -14.44 4.45
C TYR A 28 22.53 -14.97 3.92
N PRO A 29 21.59 -15.36 4.79
CA PRO A 29 20.22 -15.66 4.37
C PRO A 29 19.47 -14.37 4.08
N LEU A 30 18.75 -14.32 2.95
CA LEU A 30 17.79 -13.25 2.60
C LEU A 30 16.60 -13.11 3.59
N THR A 31 16.57 -13.90 4.67
CA THR A 31 15.37 -14.12 5.50
C THR A 31 15.64 -14.21 7.01
N ARG A 32 16.71 -13.63 7.54
CA ARG A 32 16.85 -13.53 9.02
C ARG A 32 15.95 -12.43 9.59
N GLY A 33 14.69 -12.78 9.74
CA GLY A 33 13.77 -12.15 10.68
C GLY A 33 12.54 -13.02 10.88
N PHE A 34 12.30 -13.45 12.12
CA PHE A 34 11.22 -14.35 12.57
C PHE A 34 11.43 -15.86 12.35
N ALA A 35 12.30 -16.45 13.16
CA ALA A 35 12.05 -17.80 13.70
C ALA A 35 12.11 -17.72 15.24
N PRO A 36 10.98 -17.84 15.96
CA PRO A 36 11.05 -18.02 17.41
C PRO A 36 11.64 -19.40 17.72
N PRO A 37 12.38 -19.56 18.84
CA PRO A 37 12.83 -20.87 19.30
C PRO A 37 11.62 -21.73 19.63
N ASN A 38 11.69 -22.99 19.18
CA ASN A 38 10.71 -24.06 19.30
C ASN A 38 9.86 -24.00 20.60
N PRO A 39 8.56 -23.67 20.56
CA PRO A 39 7.71 -23.76 21.74
C PRO A 39 6.96 -25.11 21.80
N ASN A 40 6.80 -25.58 23.03
CA ASN A 40 6.16 -26.81 23.45
C ASN A 40 4.77 -27.04 22.76
N PRO A 41 4.47 -28.21 22.17
CA PRO A 41 3.25 -28.45 21.37
C PRO A 41 1.91 -28.26 22.09
N GLN A 42 1.92 -28.16 23.42
CA GLN A 42 0.71 -28.08 24.26
C GLN A 42 0.20 -26.65 24.54
N MET A 43 0.82 -25.60 23.98
CA MET A 43 0.38 -24.19 24.16
C MET A 43 -0.11 -23.49 22.88
N LEU A 44 -0.43 -24.24 21.83
CA LEU A 44 -0.92 -23.67 20.58
C LEU A 44 -2.42 -23.36 20.66
N ARG A 45 -2.77 -22.13 21.02
CA ARG A 45 -4.08 -21.57 20.64
C ARG A 45 -4.08 -21.34 19.13
N PRO A 46 -5.19 -21.59 18.41
CA PRO A 46 -5.27 -21.34 16.98
C PRO A 46 -4.99 -19.86 16.70
N VAL A 47 -3.84 -19.56 16.11
CA VAL A 47 -3.50 -18.24 15.59
C VAL A 47 -4.33 -18.06 14.32
N ARG A 48 -5.33 -17.18 14.38
CA ARG A 48 -6.10 -16.77 13.19
C ARG A 48 -5.11 -16.28 12.12
N PRO A 49 -5.30 -16.60 10.83
CA PRO A 49 -4.45 -16.04 9.79
C PRO A 49 -4.47 -14.52 9.89
N ALA A 50 -3.28 -13.91 10.05
CA ALA A 50 -3.17 -12.45 10.02
C ALA A 50 -3.51 -11.99 8.60
N PRO A 51 -4.32 -10.93 8.43
CA PRO A 51 -4.64 -10.43 7.10
C PRO A 51 -3.34 -10.07 6.36
N PRO A 52 -3.26 -10.30 5.04
CA PRO A 52 -2.03 -10.16 4.24
C PRO A 52 -1.25 -8.84 4.44
N ARG A 53 -1.94 -7.72 4.69
CA ARG A 53 -1.33 -6.41 4.96
C ARG A 53 -0.67 -6.25 6.33
N ALA A 54 -0.84 -7.20 7.26
CA ALA A 54 -0.21 -7.14 8.58
C ALA A 54 1.33 -7.08 8.51
N PHE A 55 1.92 -7.48 7.39
CA PHE A 55 3.36 -7.39 7.12
C PHE A 55 3.81 -6.01 6.61
N LEU A 56 2.93 -5.23 5.99
CA LEU A 56 3.35 -3.98 5.32
C LEU A 56 3.61 -2.85 6.32
N PHE A 57 2.71 -2.70 7.30
CA PHE A 57 2.80 -1.64 8.29
C PHE A 57 4.03 -1.73 9.21
N PRO A 58 4.45 -2.90 9.69
CA PRO A 58 5.71 -3.03 10.45
C PRO A 58 6.95 -2.61 9.64
N LEU A 59 6.98 -2.91 8.34
CA LEU A 59 8.10 -2.53 7.46
C LEU A 59 8.12 -1.01 7.24
N GLY A 60 6.96 -0.40 6.99
CA GLY A 60 6.82 1.05 6.95
C GLY A 60 7.26 1.71 8.26
N ARG A 61 6.86 1.14 9.42
CA ARG A 61 7.25 1.65 10.75
C ARG A 61 8.76 1.58 10.97
N TYR A 62 9.43 0.55 10.48
CA TYR A 62 10.89 0.46 10.53
C TYR A 62 11.53 1.56 9.68
N ALA A 63 11.08 1.77 8.43
CA ALA A 63 11.63 2.81 7.57
C ALA A 63 11.42 4.23 8.11
N VAL A 64 10.27 4.52 8.74
CA VAL A 64 10.04 5.78 9.50
C VAL A 64 11.07 5.93 10.62
N ASN A 65 11.33 4.86 11.38
CA ASN A 65 12.29 4.89 12.48
C ASN A 65 13.72 5.20 12.02
N VAL A 66 14.10 4.67 10.87
CA VAL A 66 15.42 4.90 10.26
C VAL A 66 15.52 6.32 9.69
N GLY A 67 14.40 6.99 9.39
CA GLY A 67 14.35 8.37 8.92
C GLY A 67 14.10 8.52 7.42
N TYR A 68 13.56 7.49 6.75
CA TYR A 68 13.22 7.59 5.33
C TYR A 68 12.17 8.68 5.09
N TRP A 69 11.11 8.74 5.90
CA TRP A 69 10.15 9.83 5.94
C TRP A 69 9.65 10.08 7.37
N LYS A 70 8.98 11.21 7.59
CA LYS A 70 8.38 11.56 8.87
C LYS A 70 6.93 11.08 8.93
N ASP A 71 6.61 10.33 9.98
CA ASP A 71 5.23 9.94 10.30
C ASP A 71 5.10 9.82 11.83
N PRO A 72 4.60 10.86 12.52
CA PRO A 72 4.49 10.84 13.98
C PRO A 72 3.31 9.97 14.48
N TYR A 73 2.48 9.45 13.58
CA TYR A 73 1.24 8.77 13.94
C TYR A 73 1.35 7.24 13.91
N LEU A 74 2.23 6.71 13.06
CA LEU A 74 2.36 5.27 12.85
C LEU A 74 2.70 4.49 14.14
N ASP A 75 3.41 5.14 15.07
CA ASP A 75 3.77 4.65 16.40
C ASP A 75 2.56 4.26 17.26
N TYR A 76 1.42 4.93 17.06
CA TYR A 76 0.20 4.64 17.81
C TYR A 76 -0.54 3.41 17.30
N PHE A 77 -0.25 2.97 16.06
CA PHE A 77 -0.92 1.83 15.44
C PHE A 77 -0.06 0.56 15.40
N VAL A 78 1.25 0.73 15.23
CA VAL A 78 2.16 -0.37 14.87
C VAL A 78 3.38 -0.32 15.76
N ARG A 79 3.70 -1.45 16.39
CA ARG A 79 4.93 -1.58 17.19
C ARG A 79 6.14 -1.61 16.26
N LEU A 80 7.21 -0.94 16.66
CA LEU A 80 8.49 -1.01 15.97
C LEU A 80 9.00 -2.46 15.94
N PRO A 81 9.33 -3.02 14.75
CA PRO A 81 9.99 -4.32 14.67
C PRO A 81 11.33 -4.29 15.41
N LYS A 82 11.62 -5.35 16.17
CA LYS A 82 12.92 -5.48 16.87
C LYS A 82 14.06 -5.84 15.94
N GLU A 83 13.74 -6.48 14.82
CA GLU A 83 14.71 -6.96 13.86
C GLU A 83 14.93 -5.92 12.77
N ARG A 84 16.20 -5.74 12.38
CA ARG A 84 16.56 -4.94 11.22
C ARG A 84 15.90 -5.49 9.96
N LYS A 85 15.61 -4.59 9.03
CA LYS A 85 15.09 -4.93 7.70
C LYS A 85 16.14 -4.60 6.66
N ALA A 86 16.08 -5.31 5.55
CA ALA A 86 17.03 -5.13 4.47
C ALA A 86 16.82 -3.74 3.82
N PRO A 87 17.89 -2.99 3.50
CA PRO A 87 17.79 -1.61 3.03
C PRO A 87 16.92 -1.44 1.78
N GLU A 88 16.95 -2.42 0.87
CA GLU A 88 16.15 -2.44 -0.34
C GLU A 88 14.64 -2.46 -0.05
N ILE A 89 14.23 -3.09 1.06
CA ILE A 89 12.84 -3.06 1.52
C ILE A 89 12.48 -1.63 1.95
N SER A 90 13.30 -1.01 2.80
CA SER A 90 13.03 0.36 3.28
C SER A 90 12.98 1.36 2.12
N ARG A 91 13.89 1.26 1.15
CA ARG A 91 13.91 2.05 -0.09
C ARG A 91 12.66 1.78 -0.95
N GLY A 92 12.23 0.53 -1.05
CA GLY A 92 10.96 0.13 -1.69
C GLY A 92 9.75 0.84 -1.08
N TYR A 93 9.62 0.81 0.25
CA TYR A 93 8.55 1.53 0.96
C TYR A 93 8.64 3.03 0.76
N TYR A 94 9.85 3.58 0.74
CA TYR A 94 10.03 5.00 0.48
C TYR A 94 9.50 5.40 -0.90
N ALA A 95 9.91 4.70 -1.96
CA ALA A 95 9.45 4.95 -3.32
C ALA A 95 7.93 4.84 -3.43
N ARG A 96 7.35 3.82 -2.80
CA ARG A 96 5.89 3.61 -2.69
C ARG A 96 5.19 4.82 -2.07
N VAL A 97 5.62 5.25 -0.88
CA VAL A 97 5.01 6.37 -0.16
C VAL A 97 5.14 7.67 -0.95
N GLN A 98 6.29 7.93 -1.56
CA GLN A 98 6.51 9.13 -2.38
C GLN A 98 5.69 9.09 -3.67
N GLY A 99 5.63 7.96 -4.36
CA GLY A 99 4.89 7.79 -5.60
C GLY A 99 3.39 8.01 -5.41
N VAL A 100 2.78 7.32 -4.44
CA VAL A 100 1.37 7.52 -4.07
C VAL A 100 1.13 8.95 -3.60
N GLY A 101 2.02 9.49 -2.75
CA GLY A 101 1.91 10.84 -2.23
C GLY A 101 1.92 11.93 -3.30
N ARG A 102 2.72 11.78 -4.36
CA ARG A 102 2.77 12.73 -5.49
C ARG A 102 1.45 12.79 -6.25
N LEU A 103 0.92 11.62 -6.64
CA LEU A 103 -0.36 11.53 -7.34
C LEU A 103 -1.50 12.10 -6.49
N LEU A 104 -1.51 11.75 -5.19
CA LEU A 104 -2.49 12.26 -4.24
C LEU A 104 -2.43 13.78 -4.10
N LYS A 105 -1.24 14.36 -3.94
CA LYS A 105 -1.06 15.81 -3.82
C LYS A 105 -1.44 16.52 -5.11
N ALA A 106 -1.12 15.94 -6.27
CA ALA A 106 -1.54 16.48 -7.56
C ALA A 106 -3.07 16.51 -7.69
N PHE A 107 -3.76 15.45 -7.27
CA PHE A 107 -5.22 15.41 -7.25
C PHE A 107 -5.83 16.45 -6.29
N LEU A 108 -5.30 16.54 -5.06
CA LEU A 108 -5.73 17.55 -4.07
C LEU A 108 -5.50 18.98 -4.57
N GLN A 109 -4.38 19.23 -5.24
CA GLN A 109 -4.09 20.54 -5.82
C GLN A 109 -5.05 20.88 -6.96
N LYS A 110 -5.34 19.91 -7.84
CA LYS A 110 -6.26 20.10 -8.97
C LYS A 110 -7.69 20.36 -8.54
N THR A 111 -8.12 19.74 -7.46
CA THR A 111 -9.47 19.90 -6.90
C THR A 111 -9.55 21.01 -5.84
N GLU A 112 -8.45 21.69 -5.53
CA GLU A 112 -8.37 22.67 -4.43
C GLU A 112 -8.88 22.10 -3.09
N CYS A 113 -8.63 20.81 -2.85
CA CYS A 113 -9.16 20.01 -1.73
C CYS A 113 -10.71 19.92 -1.68
N ASN A 114 -11.43 20.41 -2.68
CA ASN A 114 -12.87 20.27 -2.87
C ASN A 114 -13.21 18.89 -3.46
N CYS A 115 -12.81 17.84 -2.74
CA CYS A 115 -12.90 16.46 -3.20
C CYS A 115 -13.13 15.50 -2.03
N GLN A 116 -13.30 14.21 -2.35
CA GLN A 116 -13.28 13.11 -1.39
C GLN A 116 -12.07 12.21 -1.63
N ILE A 117 -11.63 11.53 -0.57
CA ILE A 117 -10.66 10.44 -0.68
C ILE A 117 -11.24 9.19 -0.05
N ILE A 118 -11.19 8.06 -0.74
CA ILE A 118 -11.60 6.74 -0.23
C ILE A 118 -10.40 5.79 -0.26
N ASN A 119 -9.82 5.53 0.92
CA ASN A 119 -8.73 4.57 1.08
C ASN A 119 -9.28 3.16 1.31
N LEU A 120 -9.19 2.31 0.28
CA LEU A 120 -9.69 0.95 0.27
C LEU A 120 -8.63 0.01 0.87
N GLY A 121 -9.04 -0.82 1.83
CA GLY A 121 -8.12 -1.67 2.59
C GLY A 121 -7.12 -0.85 3.40
N ALA A 122 -7.54 0.28 3.98
CA ALA A 122 -6.66 1.30 4.58
C ALA A 122 -5.73 0.76 5.69
N GLY A 123 -6.10 -0.35 6.33
CA GLY A 123 -5.31 -0.95 7.41
C GLY A 123 -5.03 0.05 8.52
N MET A 124 -3.75 0.26 8.83
CA MET A 124 -3.25 1.20 9.84
C MET A 124 -2.65 2.46 9.23
N ASP A 125 -3.09 2.84 8.02
CA ASP A 125 -2.64 4.05 7.34
C ASP A 125 -2.85 5.33 8.18
N THR A 126 -2.01 6.33 7.96
CA THR A 126 -1.93 7.56 8.76
C THR A 126 -2.19 8.82 7.95
N LEU A 127 -2.61 8.68 6.68
CA LEU A 127 -2.68 9.77 5.72
C LEU A 127 -3.62 10.88 6.15
N PHE A 128 -4.77 10.58 6.76
CA PHE A 128 -5.69 11.61 7.28
C PHE A 128 -4.96 12.63 8.17
N TRP A 129 -4.20 12.14 9.16
CA TRP A 129 -3.50 13.02 10.10
C TRP A 129 -2.37 13.80 9.42
N LYS A 130 -1.62 13.16 8.51
CA LYS A 130 -0.58 13.85 7.73
C LYS A 130 -1.16 14.96 6.85
N LEU A 131 -2.30 14.73 6.21
CA LEU A 131 -2.99 15.76 5.43
C LEU A 131 -3.51 16.90 6.30
N LYS A 132 -3.96 16.62 7.53
CA LYS A 132 -4.32 17.67 8.49
C LYS A 132 -3.13 18.53 8.88
N ASP A 133 -1.98 17.91 9.19
CA ASP A 133 -0.75 18.63 9.53
C ASP A 133 -0.27 19.52 8.38
N GLU A 134 -0.47 19.08 7.14
CA GLU A 134 -0.13 19.84 5.93
C GLU A 134 -1.23 20.84 5.49
N ASN A 135 -2.36 20.91 6.20
CA ASN A 135 -3.54 21.71 5.85
C ASN A 135 -4.10 21.40 4.44
N LEU A 136 -4.10 20.11 4.07
CA LEU A 136 -4.54 19.57 2.78
C LEU A 136 -5.71 18.58 2.94
N LEU A 137 -6.58 18.77 3.94
CA LEU A 137 -7.70 17.85 4.15
C LEU A 137 -8.73 17.98 3.01
N PRO A 138 -9.16 16.86 2.39
CA PRO A 138 -10.29 16.85 1.45
C PRO A 138 -11.60 17.18 2.18
N ILE A 139 -12.71 17.43 1.48
CA ILE A 139 -14.04 17.59 2.12
C ILE A 139 -14.29 16.44 3.09
N LYS A 140 -14.07 15.20 2.65
CA LYS A 140 -14.15 14.05 3.53
C LYS A 140 -13.18 12.95 3.14
N TYR A 141 -12.53 12.38 4.15
CA TYR A 141 -11.61 11.25 4.02
C TYR A 141 -12.27 9.99 4.57
N PHE A 142 -12.44 8.98 3.72
CA PHE A 142 -13.03 7.70 4.06
C PHE A 142 -11.96 6.62 4.08
N GLU A 143 -12.04 5.74 5.08
CA GLU A 143 -11.28 4.51 5.15
C GLU A 143 -12.21 3.30 5.15
N VAL A 144 -11.83 2.26 4.42
CA VAL A 144 -12.56 1.00 4.37
C VAL A 144 -11.59 -0.13 4.68
N ASP A 145 -11.94 -1.02 5.59
CA ASP A 145 -11.23 -2.28 5.79
C ASP A 145 -12.17 -3.32 6.40
N PHE A 146 -11.70 -4.56 6.58
CA PHE A 146 -12.47 -5.57 7.29
C PHE A 146 -12.85 -5.10 8.69
N PRO A 147 -14.05 -5.48 9.19
CA PRO A 147 -14.53 -5.06 10.52
C PRO A 147 -13.52 -5.32 11.66
N SER A 148 -12.76 -6.41 11.60
CA SER A 148 -11.73 -6.74 12.60
C SER A 148 -10.57 -5.75 12.62
N ILE A 149 -10.19 -5.20 11.47
CA ILE A 149 -9.13 -4.21 11.33
C ILE A 149 -9.63 -2.84 11.78
N VAL A 150 -10.84 -2.47 11.36
CA VAL A 150 -11.49 -1.23 11.76
C VAL A 150 -11.69 -1.16 13.27
N THR A 151 -12.20 -2.22 13.91
CA THR A 151 -12.34 -2.26 15.38
C THR A 151 -11.02 -2.01 16.09
N ARG A 152 -9.91 -2.60 15.60
CA ARG A 152 -8.58 -2.38 16.16
C ARG A 152 -8.10 -0.94 15.97
N LYS A 153 -8.32 -0.36 14.78
CA LYS A 153 -7.92 1.02 14.49
C LYS A 153 -8.72 2.01 15.33
N ILE A 154 -10.04 1.84 15.43
CA ILE A 154 -10.92 2.65 16.29
C ILE A 154 -10.48 2.56 17.75
N HIS A 155 -10.12 1.37 18.26
CA HIS A 155 -9.61 1.23 19.62
C HIS A 155 -8.34 2.07 19.87
N ASN A 156 -7.40 2.07 18.93
CA ASN A 156 -6.20 2.89 19.01
C ASN A 156 -6.53 4.39 18.94
N ILE A 157 -7.43 4.80 18.03
CA ILE A 157 -7.90 6.19 17.92
C ILE A 157 -8.51 6.66 19.25
N LYS A 158 -9.44 5.88 19.83
CA LYS A 158 -10.11 6.21 21.10
C LYS A 158 -9.13 6.32 22.27
N SER A 159 -8.17 5.40 22.35
CA SER A 159 -7.26 5.31 23.50
C SER A 159 -6.08 6.29 23.45
N LYS A 160 -5.85 6.99 22.33
CA LYS A 160 -4.70 7.87 22.12
C LYS A 160 -5.15 9.28 21.73
N PRO A 161 -5.07 10.27 22.64
CA PRO A 161 -5.44 11.65 22.35
C PRO A 161 -4.77 12.26 21.09
N PRO A 162 -3.50 11.95 20.76
CA PRO A 162 -2.88 12.42 19.52
C PRO A 162 -3.59 11.96 18.23
N LEU A 163 -4.38 10.89 18.29
CA LEU A 163 -5.18 10.40 17.16
C LEU A 163 -6.61 10.96 17.18
N SER A 164 -7.27 10.98 18.35
CA SER A 164 -8.66 11.41 18.46
C SER A 164 -8.84 12.93 18.38
N LYS A 165 -7.93 13.72 18.97
CA LYS A 165 -8.05 15.19 18.97
C LYS A 165 -8.11 15.80 17.56
N PRO A 166 -7.22 15.43 16.61
CA PRO A 166 -7.31 15.87 15.22
C PRO A 166 -8.67 15.65 14.54
N ILE A 167 -9.31 14.51 14.83
CA ILE A 167 -10.62 14.16 14.28
C ILE A 167 -11.70 15.06 14.90
N MET A 168 -11.67 15.23 16.23
CA MET A 168 -12.59 16.10 16.95
C MET A 168 -12.50 17.57 16.54
N GLU A 169 -11.29 18.10 16.39
CA GLU A 169 -11.05 19.49 15.94
C GLU A 169 -11.58 19.75 14.53
N SER A 170 -11.68 18.70 13.71
CA SER A 170 -12.18 18.77 12.33
C SER A 170 -13.68 18.48 12.26
N HIS A 171 -14.34 18.15 13.37
CA HIS A 171 -15.76 17.81 13.42
C HIS A 171 -16.60 19.04 13.76
N SER A 172 -17.67 19.24 13.01
CA SER A 172 -18.63 20.34 13.20
C SER A 172 -19.82 19.97 14.09
N GLY A 173 -19.97 18.71 14.49
CA GLY A 173 -21.06 18.23 15.35
C GLY A 173 -20.66 18.12 16.83
N GLU A 174 -21.66 17.99 17.70
CA GLU A 174 -21.46 17.90 19.15
C GLU A 174 -20.86 16.55 19.59
N SER A 175 -21.08 15.47 18.83
CA SER A 175 -20.61 14.13 19.17
C SER A 175 -20.29 13.30 17.93
N LEU A 176 -19.18 12.55 17.98
CA LEU A 176 -18.85 11.56 16.97
C LEU A 176 -19.84 10.40 16.98
N LEU A 177 -20.34 10.03 15.80
CA LEU A 177 -21.10 8.80 15.63
C LEU A 177 -20.11 7.63 15.61
N MET A 178 -20.16 6.79 16.64
CA MET A 178 -19.21 5.70 16.79
C MET A 178 -19.90 4.41 17.22
N ASP A 179 -19.64 3.34 16.49
CA ASP A 179 -19.93 1.97 16.92
C ASP A 179 -18.66 1.11 16.96
N ALA A 180 -18.80 -0.22 17.09
CA ALA A 180 -17.65 -1.13 17.16
C ALA A 180 -16.89 -1.28 15.83
N HIS A 181 -17.55 -1.00 14.71
CA HIS A 181 -17.10 -1.23 13.34
C HIS A 181 -17.18 0.02 12.45
N SER A 182 -17.54 1.18 13.00
CA SER A 182 -17.56 2.44 12.30
C SER A 182 -17.25 3.63 13.23
N LEU A 183 -16.63 4.65 12.65
CA LEU A 183 -16.48 5.97 13.23
C LEU A 183 -16.79 6.95 12.12
N ASP A 184 -17.74 7.85 12.35
CA ASP A 184 -18.10 8.92 11.42
C ASP A 184 -17.98 10.30 12.09
N SER A 185 -17.33 11.21 11.37
CA SER A 185 -17.15 12.62 11.72
C SER A 185 -17.37 13.47 10.46
N SER A 186 -17.28 14.79 10.59
CA SER A 186 -17.52 15.69 9.45
C SER A 186 -16.46 15.54 8.35
N ARG A 187 -15.21 15.24 8.71
CA ARG A 187 -14.06 15.23 7.78
C ARG A 187 -13.37 13.87 7.66
N TYR A 188 -13.70 12.92 8.52
CA TYR A 188 -13.12 11.58 8.56
C TYR A 188 -14.17 10.52 8.86
N ALA A 189 -14.19 9.45 8.08
CA ALA A 189 -14.97 8.26 8.37
C ALA A 189 -14.13 7.00 8.18
N ILE A 190 -14.33 6.00 9.03
CA ILE A 190 -13.79 4.65 8.84
C ILE A 190 -14.93 3.64 8.97
N VAL A 191 -15.07 2.75 7.97
CA VAL A 191 -16.16 1.78 7.89
C VAL A 191 -15.63 0.36 7.74
N GLY A 192 -16.12 -0.54 8.61
CA GLY A 192 -15.85 -1.97 8.54
C GLY A 192 -16.69 -2.62 7.45
N ALA A 193 -16.10 -2.95 6.30
CA ALA A 193 -16.79 -3.59 5.18
C ALA A 193 -15.87 -4.56 4.41
N ASP A 194 -16.48 -5.55 3.78
CA ASP A 194 -15.81 -6.43 2.82
C ASP A 194 -15.92 -5.79 1.43
N LEU A 195 -14.77 -5.50 0.80
CA LEU A 195 -14.72 -4.88 -0.53
C LEU A 195 -15.33 -5.76 -1.64
N ARG A 196 -15.58 -7.04 -1.36
CA ARG A 196 -16.25 -7.99 -2.27
C ARG A 196 -17.78 -7.87 -2.21
N GLU A 197 -18.33 -7.23 -1.19
CA GLU A 197 -19.77 -7.09 -0.95
C GLU A 197 -20.24 -5.66 -1.26
N LEU A 198 -20.13 -5.26 -2.53
CA LEU A 198 -20.31 -3.88 -3.00
C LEU A 198 -21.63 -3.20 -2.55
N PRO A 199 -22.81 -3.84 -2.58
CA PRO A 199 -24.04 -3.20 -2.11
C PRO A 199 -23.97 -2.77 -0.64
N LYS A 200 -23.33 -3.57 0.22
CA LYS A 200 -23.15 -3.24 1.65
C LYS A 200 -22.08 -2.19 1.86
N LEU A 201 -21.04 -2.20 1.05
CA LEU A 201 -20.01 -1.15 1.06
C LEU A 201 -20.63 0.21 0.73
N GLU A 202 -21.39 0.27 -0.36
CA GLU A 202 -22.09 1.48 -0.80
C GLU A 202 -23.07 2.00 0.25
N GLU A 203 -23.90 1.12 0.83
CA GLU A 203 -24.84 1.49 1.89
C GLU A 203 -24.11 2.17 3.07
N LYS A 204 -22.95 1.62 3.48
CA LYS A 204 -22.17 2.16 4.60
C LYS A 204 -21.51 3.49 4.25
N LEU A 205 -20.94 3.63 3.06
CA LEU A 205 -20.34 4.89 2.62
C LEU A 205 -21.40 6.00 2.51
N LYS A 206 -22.57 5.69 1.95
CA LYS A 206 -23.71 6.63 1.89
C LYS A 206 -24.23 7.02 3.28
N LYS A 207 -24.27 6.09 4.24
CA LYS A 207 -24.59 6.40 5.65
C LYS A 207 -23.60 7.37 6.29
N CYS A 208 -22.33 7.31 5.87
CA CYS A 208 -21.30 8.28 6.24
C CYS A 208 -21.30 9.52 5.32
N ASN A 209 -22.38 9.79 4.58
CA ASN A 209 -22.53 10.96 3.72
C ASN A 209 -21.44 11.07 2.63
N MET A 210 -21.07 9.94 2.01
CA MET A 210 -20.31 9.96 0.76
C MET A 210 -21.16 10.56 -0.36
N ASP A 211 -20.61 11.54 -1.07
CA ASP A 211 -21.28 12.30 -2.13
C ASP A 211 -20.79 11.86 -3.52
N PRO A 212 -21.61 11.22 -4.36
CA PRO A 212 -21.22 10.81 -5.71
C PRO A 212 -20.92 11.98 -6.68
N ASP A 213 -21.39 13.20 -6.36
CA ASP A 213 -21.24 14.37 -7.22
C ASP A 213 -19.89 15.09 -7.01
N LEU A 214 -19.15 14.76 -5.95
CA LEU A 214 -17.82 15.30 -5.69
C LEU A 214 -16.71 14.53 -6.44
N PRO A 215 -15.66 15.23 -6.93
CA PRO A 215 -14.44 14.57 -7.39
C PRO A 215 -13.90 13.64 -6.32
N THR A 216 -13.64 12.39 -6.68
CA THR A 216 -13.28 11.36 -5.67
C THR A 216 -12.02 10.62 -6.07
N LEU A 217 -11.02 10.67 -5.19
CA LEU A 217 -9.80 9.86 -5.31
C LEU A 217 -9.95 8.56 -4.53
N LEU A 218 -9.67 7.43 -5.16
CA LEU A 218 -9.64 6.13 -4.52
C LEU A 218 -8.21 5.59 -4.45
N LEU A 219 -7.86 5.01 -3.30
CA LEU A 219 -6.54 4.43 -3.06
C LEU A 219 -6.66 2.93 -2.81
N ALA A 220 -5.88 2.12 -3.52
CA ALA A 220 -5.72 0.68 -3.27
C ALA A 220 -4.23 0.30 -3.26
N GLU A 221 -3.62 0.27 -2.06
CA GLU A 221 -2.17 0.16 -1.90
C GLU A 221 -1.68 -1.22 -1.41
N CYS A 222 -1.67 -2.20 -2.32
CA CYS A 222 -1.63 -3.66 -2.12
C CYS A 222 -2.98 -4.15 -1.59
N VAL A 223 -4.05 -4.04 -2.40
CA VAL A 223 -5.39 -4.56 -2.05
C VAL A 223 -5.88 -5.53 -3.09
N LEU A 224 -5.90 -5.09 -4.37
CA LEU A 224 -6.65 -5.77 -5.40
C LEU A 224 -6.06 -7.17 -5.68
N ILE A 225 -4.74 -7.32 -5.57
CA ILE A 225 -4.01 -8.60 -5.60
C ILE A 225 -4.56 -9.68 -4.64
N TYR A 226 -5.23 -9.31 -3.55
CA TYR A 226 -5.80 -10.27 -2.58
C TYR A 226 -7.24 -10.70 -2.91
N MET A 227 -7.83 -10.13 -3.95
CA MET A 227 -9.17 -10.43 -4.43
C MET A 227 -9.06 -11.25 -5.71
N THR A 228 -10.12 -11.99 -6.06
CA THR A 228 -10.20 -12.62 -7.38
C THR A 228 -10.28 -11.53 -8.47
N GLN A 229 -9.95 -11.91 -9.70
CA GLN A 229 -10.09 -11.03 -10.86
C GLN A 229 -11.52 -10.47 -10.94
N ASP A 230 -12.55 -11.32 -10.80
CA ASP A 230 -13.95 -10.90 -10.81
C ASP A 230 -14.29 -9.88 -9.71
N HIS A 231 -13.86 -10.12 -8.46
CA HIS A 231 -14.18 -9.21 -7.37
C HIS A 231 -13.50 -7.85 -7.52
N SER A 232 -12.25 -7.85 -7.96
CA SER A 232 -11.51 -6.60 -8.20
C SER A 232 -12.03 -5.85 -9.42
N ALA A 233 -12.35 -6.52 -10.52
CA ALA A 233 -12.99 -5.93 -11.70
C ALA A 233 -14.35 -5.31 -11.36
N ASN A 234 -15.19 -6.02 -10.59
CA ASN A 234 -16.46 -5.50 -10.12
C ASN A 234 -16.31 -4.25 -9.24
N LEU A 235 -15.29 -4.21 -8.37
CA LEU A 235 -14.98 -3.03 -7.56
C LEU A 235 -14.58 -1.85 -8.46
N LEU A 236 -13.67 -2.05 -9.41
CA LEU A 236 -13.24 -1.00 -10.34
C LEU A 236 -14.41 -0.45 -11.17
N LYS A 237 -15.28 -1.34 -11.66
CA LYS A 237 -16.48 -0.99 -12.44
C LYS A 237 -17.51 -0.25 -11.60
N TRP A 238 -17.72 -0.66 -10.35
CA TRP A 238 -18.63 0.04 -9.43
C TRP A 238 -18.15 1.46 -9.15
N VAL A 239 -16.85 1.66 -8.90
CA VAL A 239 -16.28 3.00 -8.71
C VAL A 239 -16.48 3.87 -9.95
N ALA A 240 -16.11 3.35 -11.12
CA ALA A 240 -16.27 4.08 -12.38
C ALA A 240 -17.75 4.41 -12.69
N GLY A 241 -18.69 3.58 -12.25
CA GLY A 241 -20.13 3.84 -12.38
C GLY A 241 -20.70 4.80 -11.34
N MET A 242 -20.08 4.92 -10.17
CA MET A 242 -20.56 5.74 -9.05
C MET A 242 -20.26 7.23 -9.23
N PHE A 243 -19.04 7.57 -9.66
CA PHE A 243 -18.55 8.94 -9.68
C PHE A 243 -18.46 9.49 -11.11
N GLN A 244 -18.80 10.77 -11.29
CA GLN A 244 -18.64 11.46 -12.57
C GLN A 244 -17.19 11.87 -12.83
N ALA A 245 -16.50 12.31 -11.77
CA ALA A 245 -15.08 12.60 -11.74
C ALA A 245 -14.39 11.75 -10.69
N ALA A 246 -13.46 10.89 -11.11
CA ALA A 246 -12.71 10.08 -10.20
C ALA A 246 -11.31 9.77 -10.71
N MET A 247 -10.41 9.63 -9.75
CA MET A 247 -9.08 9.09 -9.94
C MET A 247 -8.93 7.83 -9.08
N PHE A 248 -8.29 6.80 -9.62
CA PHE A 248 -7.89 5.62 -8.86
C PHE A 248 -6.38 5.52 -8.83
N ILE A 249 -5.80 5.30 -7.66
CA ILE A 249 -4.38 4.95 -7.50
C ILE A 249 -4.29 3.52 -6.99
N ASN A 250 -3.64 2.66 -7.77
CA ASN A 250 -3.33 1.28 -7.42
C ASN A 250 -1.81 1.11 -7.31
N TYR A 251 -1.35 0.64 -6.16
CA TYR A 251 0.02 0.18 -5.98
C TYR A 251 -0.02 -1.31 -5.67
N GLU A 252 0.57 -2.17 -6.48
CA GLU A 252 0.68 -3.60 -6.19
C GLU A 252 1.78 -4.24 -7.05
N GLN A 253 1.83 -5.57 -7.09
CA GLN A 253 2.80 -6.31 -7.87
C GLN A 253 2.61 -6.14 -9.39
N VAL A 254 3.70 -6.35 -10.13
CA VAL A 254 3.72 -6.42 -11.61
C VAL A 254 4.82 -7.41 -12.05
N ASN A 255 4.81 -7.81 -13.32
CA ASN A 255 5.81 -8.70 -13.92
C ASN A 255 5.89 -10.08 -13.22
N MET A 256 4.75 -10.55 -12.67
CA MET A 256 4.71 -11.74 -11.82
C MET A 256 4.87 -13.09 -12.56
N SER A 257 5.03 -13.06 -13.88
CA SER A 257 5.15 -14.28 -14.71
C SER A 257 6.57 -14.83 -14.81
N ASP A 258 7.59 -14.05 -14.44
CA ASP A 258 8.98 -14.49 -14.52
C ASP A 258 9.40 -15.37 -13.33
N ARG A 259 10.68 -15.77 -13.29
CA ARG A 259 11.20 -16.62 -12.21
C ARG A 259 11.16 -15.93 -10.84
N PHE A 260 11.40 -14.63 -10.78
CA PHE A 260 11.38 -13.89 -9.52
C PHE A 260 9.94 -13.75 -9.01
N GLY A 261 8.99 -13.42 -9.88
CA GLY A 261 7.56 -13.40 -9.59
C GLY A 261 7.06 -14.73 -9.01
N GLN A 262 7.44 -15.86 -9.63
CA GLN A 262 7.11 -17.20 -9.11
C GLN A 262 7.65 -17.42 -7.70
N ILE A 263 8.92 -17.07 -7.46
CA ILE A 263 9.55 -17.18 -6.14
C ILE A 263 8.83 -16.28 -5.12
N MET A 264 8.43 -15.06 -5.51
CA MET A 264 7.67 -14.15 -4.65
C MET A 264 6.32 -14.77 -4.25
N VAL A 265 5.59 -15.37 -5.20
CA VAL A 265 4.31 -16.06 -4.94
C VAL A 265 4.50 -17.21 -3.97
N GLU A 266 5.46 -18.11 -4.23
CA GLU A 266 5.77 -19.26 -3.38
C GLU A 266 6.12 -18.81 -1.95
N ASN A 267 6.95 -17.77 -1.82
CA ASN A 267 7.34 -17.20 -0.54
C ASN A 267 6.14 -16.65 0.26
N LEU A 268 5.23 -15.95 -0.39
CA LEU A 268 4.04 -15.40 0.28
C LEU A 268 3.04 -16.51 0.64
N GLN A 269 2.84 -17.49 -0.24
CA GLN A 269 1.99 -18.65 0.03
C GLN A 269 2.50 -19.47 1.22
N SER A 270 3.82 -19.66 1.35
CA SER A 270 4.42 -20.34 2.51
C SER A 270 4.09 -19.65 3.85
N ARG A 271 3.79 -18.35 3.81
CA ARG A 271 3.38 -17.53 4.96
C ARG A 271 1.86 -17.39 5.10
N LYS A 272 1.09 -18.25 4.40
CA LYS A 272 -0.38 -18.23 4.36
C LYS A 272 -0.96 -16.94 3.79
N CYS A 273 -0.22 -16.28 2.90
CA CYS A 273 -0.63 -15.08 2.17
C CYS A 273 -0.83 -15.44 0.69
N SER A 274 -2.07 -15.75 0.28
CA SER A 274 -2.38 -16.06 -1.11
C SER A 274 -2.59 -14.79 -1.94
N LEU A 275 -1.96 -14.73 -3.11
CA LEU A 275 -2.15 -13.67 -4.12
C LEU A 275 -3.15 -14.15 -5.17
N VAL A 276 -4.45 -14.06 -4.86
CA VAL A 276 -5.52 -14.62 -5.69
C VAL A 276 -5.69 -13.85 -7.01
N GLY A 277 -5.32 -12.56 -7.03
CA GLY A 277 -5.37 -11.69 -8.21
C GLY A 277 -4.05 -11.61 -8.99
N VAL A 278 -3.12 -12.56 -8.80
CA VAL A 278 -1.78 -12.50 -9.44
C VAL A 278 -1.85 -12.51 -10.97
N ASP A 279 -2.90 -13.09 -11.55
CA ASP A 279 -3.12 -13.11 -13.00
C ASP A 279 -3.30 -11.71 -13.61
N ASP A 280 -3.77 -10.72 -12.83
CA ASP A 280 -3.87 -9.32 -13.27
C ASP A 280 -2.50 -8.62 -13.28
N CYS A 281 -1.49 -9.20 -12.62
CA CYS A 281 -0.17 -8.61 -12.36
C CYS A 281 0.91 -9.11 -13.34
N ARG A 282 0.52 -9.50 -14.55
CA ARG A 282 1.43 -10.03 -15.59
C ARG A 282 2.38 -8.96 -16.14
N SER A 283 1.88 -7.76 -16.39
CA SER A 283 2.67 -6.65 -16.94
C SER A 283 2.04 -5.28 -16.60
N LEU A 284 2.76 -4.19 -16.89
CA LEU A 284 2.17 -2.84 -16.80
C LEU A 284 0.97 -2.68 -17.74
N ASP A 285 0.98 -3.35 -18.90
CA ASP A 285 -0.14 -3.31 -19.83
C ASP A 285 -1.36 -4.06 -19.28
N SER A 286 -1.20 -5.21 -18.63
CA SER A 286 -2.33 -5.89 -17.98
C SER A 286 -2.93 -5.05 -16.84
N GLN A 287 -2.08 -4.33 -16.10
CA GLN A 287 -2.55 -3.39 -15.07
C GLN A 287 -3.37 -2.24 -15.66
N LYS A 288 -2.93 -1.62 -16.76
CA LYS A 288 -3.69 -0.56 -17.43
C LYS A 288 -5.00 -1.07 -18.02
N GLU A 289 -4.94 -2.18 -18.75
CA GLU A 289 -6.08 -2.78 -19.44
C GLU A 289 -7.21 -3.13 -18.46
N ARG A 290 -6.85 -3.63 -17.27
CA ARG A 290 -7.79 -3.91 -16.20
C ARG A 290 -8.63 -2.69 -15.81
N PHE A 291 -8.07 -1.47 -15.81
CA PHE A 291 -8.86 -0.25 -15.55
C PHE A 291 -9.73 0.11 -16.76
N LEU A 292 -9.13 0.14 -17.95
CA LEU A 292 -9.83 0.53 -19.19
C LEU A 292 -11.05 -0.36 -19.48
N GLN A 293 -10.92 -1.67 -19.29
CA GLN A 293 -12.03 -2.63 -19.45
C GLN A 293 -13.14 -2.48 -18.41
N ASN A 294 -12.86 -1.82 -17.30
CA ASN A 294 -13.79 -1.62 -16.18
C ASN A 294 -14.29 -0.17 -16.08
N GLY A 295 -14.35 0.55 -17.21
CA GLY A 295 -15.07 1.82 -17.33
C GLY A 295 -14.25 3.07 -17.01
N TRP A 296 -12.93 2.95 -16.91
CA TRP A 296 -12.02 4.09 -16.78
C TRP A 296 -11.62 4.62 -18.15
N GLU A 297 -11.48 5.95 -18.27
CA GLU A 297 -11.21 6.62 -19.55
C GLU A 297 -9.72 6.61 -19.89
N THR A 298 -8.87 6.83 -18.89
CA THR A 298 -7.41 6.72 -19.04
C THR A 298 -6.82 5.80 -17.99
N ALA A 299 -5.69 5.17 -18.31
CA ALA A 299 -4.92 4.38 -17.37
C ALA A 299 -3.42 4.47 -17.71
N ASN A 300 -2.61 4.77 -16.70
CA ASN A 300 -1.17 4.89 -16.79
C ASN A 300 -0.53 4.02 -15.72
N ALA A 301 0.63 3.43 -16.02
CA ALA A 301 1.37 2.63 -15.06
C ALA A 301 2.87 2.76 -15.27
N ILE A 302 3.61 2.77 -14.17
CA ILE A 302 5.07 2.69 -14.14
C ILE A 302 5.51 1.65 -13.11
N ASP A 303 6.59 0.93 -13.37
CA ASP A 303 7.23 0.14 -12.31
C ASP A 303 7.87 1.05 -11.26
N MET A 304 8.15 0.49 -10.08
CA MET A 304 8.69 1.27 -8.98
C MET A 304 10.15 1.67 -9.18
N MET A 305 10.88 1.05 -10.11
CA MET A 305 12.24 1.45 -10.43
C MET A 305 12.22 2.77 -11.21
N LYS A 306 11.30 2.90 -12.17
CA LYS A 306 11.02 4.16 -12.85
C LYS A 306 10.52 5.22 -11.88
N ALA A 307 9.61 4.87 -10.95
CA ALA A 307 9.16 5.81 -9.92
C ALA A 307 10.32 6.30 -9.03
N TYR A 308 11.21 5.39 -8.60
CA TYR A 308 12.38 5.70 -7.81
C TYR A 308 13.35 6.64 -8.54
N ASN A 309 13.57 6.40 -9.84
CA ASN A 309 14.43 7.24 -10.67
C ASN A 309 13.86 8.65 -10.93
N CYS A 310 12.56 8.85 -10.75
CA CYS A 310 11.90 10.16 -10.84
C CYS A 310 11.91 10.94 -9.50
N LEU A 311 12.56 10.42 -8.46
CA LEU A 311 12.73 11.14 -7.20
C LEU A 311 13.83 12.22 -7.31
N PRO A 312 13.70 13.36 -6.62
CA PRO A 312 14.69 14.43 -6.60
C PRO A 312 16.04 13.88 -6.15
N LYS A 313 17.10 14.21 -6.89
CA LYS A 313 18.44 13.68 -6.63
C LYS A 313 18.93 13.96 -5.21
N ASP A 314 18.59 15.10 -4.64
CA ASP A 314 18.95 15.46 -3.26
C ASP A 314 18.28 14.54 -2.24
N ASP A 315 17.03 14.19 -2.50
CA ASP A 315 16.25 13.31 -1.65
C ASP A 315 16.70 11.85 -1.79
N VAL A 316 17.05 11.40 -3.01
CA VAL A 316 17.73 10.11 -3.24
C VAL A 316 19.03 10.05 -2.45
N ARG A 317 19.91 11.06 -2.58
CA ARG A 317 21.18 11.11 -1.80
C ARG A 317 20.94 11.04 -0.30
N ARG A 318 19.90 11.73 0.21
CA ARG A 318 19.52 11.70 1.62
C ARG A 318 19.12 10.28 2.07
N ILE A 319 18.22 9.61 1.35
CA ILE A 319 17.76 8.27 1.76
C ILE A 319 18.84 7.19 1.58
N GLU A 320 19.69 7.30 0.57
CA GLU A 320 20.77 6.34 0.34
C GLU A 320 21.87 6.43 1.40
N ALA A 321 22.01 7.58 2.07
CA ALA A 321 22.94 7.78 3.18
C ALA A 321 22.43 7.18 4.51
N LEU A 322 21.15 6.81 4.63
CA LEU A 322 20.59 6.25 5.86
C LEU A 322 21.05 4.81 6.10
N GLU A 323 21.09 4.01 5.05
CA GLU A 323 21.47 2.60 5.09
C GLU A 323 22.33 2.24 3.87
N PHE A 324 23.48 1.60 4.16
CA PHE A 324 24.35 1.06 3.13
C PHE A 324 23.67 -0.10 2.39
N LEU A 325 23.68 -0.05 1.06
CA LEU A 325 23.17 -1.10 0.17
C LEU A 325 24.31 -1.54 -0.75
N ASP A 326 24.74 -2.79 -0.61
CA ASP A 326 25.74 -3.44 -1.47
C ASP A 326 25.11 -4.03 -2.73
N GLU A 327 23.98 -4.72 -2.60
CA GLU A 327 23.29 -5.43 -3.69
C GLU A 327 22.24 -4.53 -4.37
N LYS A 328 22.68 -3.68 -5.30
CA LYS A 328 21.77 -2.80 -6.06
C LYS A 328 20.86 -3.56 -7.01
N GLU A 329 21.32 -4.69 -7.52
CA GLU A 329 20.59 -5.57 -8.41
C GLU A 329 19.33 -6.14 -7.74
N LEU A 330 19.41 -6.44 -6.43
CA LEU A 330 18.26 -6.92 -5.66
C LEU A 330 17.19 -5.83 -5.49
N LEU A 331 17.62 -4.59 -5.24
CA LEU A 331 16.71 -3.44 -5.21
C LEU A 331 16.02 -3.25 -6.55
N GLU A 332 16.78 -3.25 -7.65
CA GLU A 332 16.23 -3.11 -9.00
C GLU A 332 15.22 -4.21 -9.31
N GLN A 333 15.57 -5.47 -9.04
CA GLN A 333 14.69 -6.61 -9.25
C GLN A 333 13.41 -6.48 -8.42
N LEU A 334 13.51 -6.11 -7.14
CA LEU A 334 12.33 -5.88 -6.29
C LEU A 334 11.44 -4.75 -6.84
N MET A 335 12.04 -3.63 -7.23
CA MET A 335 11.33 -2.44 -7.72
C MET A 335 10.65 -2.69 -9.08
N GLN A 336 11.23 -3.51 -9.94
CA GLN A 336 10.64 -3.92 -11.22
C GLN A 336 9.43 -4.87 -11.05
N HIS A 337 9.21 -5.41 -9.85
CA HIS A 337 8.08 -6.31 -9.53
C HIS A 337 6.95 -5.65 -8.74
N TYR A 338 7.01 -4.33 -8.59
CA TYR A 338 5.90 -3.51 -8.11
C TYR A 338 5.63 -2.40 -9.12
N CYS A 339 4.38 -1.97 -9.22
CA CYS A 339 3.99 -0.83 -10.04
C CYS A 339 3.13 0.17 -9.27
N LEU A 340 3.18 1.40 -9.74
CA LEU A 340 2.20 2.44 -9.47
C LEU A 340 1.36 2.64 -10.73
N CYS A 341 0.07 2.33 -10.62
CA CYS A 341 -0.93 2.53 -11.67
C CYS A 341 -1.91 3.61 -11.22
N TRP A 342 -2.29 4.50 -12.13
CA TRP A 342 -3.39 5.43 -11.90
C TRP A 342 -4.29 5.54 -13.12
N ALA A 343 -5.58 5.62 -12.84
CA ALA A 343 -6.62 5.73 -13.84
C ALA A 343 -7.50 6.92 -13.53
N THR A 344 -8.04 7.55 -14.57
CA THR A 344 -8.94 8.70 -14.45
C THR A 344 -10.21 8.47 -15.25
N LYS A 345 -11.29 9.04 -14.76
CA LYS A 345 -12.56 9.21 -15.45
C LYS A 345 -13.01 10.63 -15.13
N ASP A 346 -13.12 11.47 -16.15
CA ASP A 346 -13.41 12.88 -15.98
C ASP A 346 -14.50 13.31 -16.97
N SER A 347 -15.71 12.84 -16.71
CA SER A 347 -16.88 13.23 -17.51
C SER A 347 -17.25 14.72 -17.32
N SER A 348 -16.56 15.43 -16.42
CA SER A 348 -16.76 16.84 -16.06
C SER A 348 -15.69 17.81 -16.61
N ASN A 349 -14.67 17.32 -17.32
CA ASN A 349 -13.55 18.10 -17.86
C ASN A 349 -12.77 18.94 -16.82
N LEU A 350 -12.51 18.39 -15.63
CA LEU A 350 -11.58 18.94 -14.64
C LEU A 350 -10.11 18.99 -15.13
N GLY A 351 -9.78 18.30 -16.22
CA GLY A 351 -8.46 18.33 -16.84
C GLY A 351 -7.45 17.43 -16.13
N GLU A 352 -7.86 16.20 -15.84
CA GLU A 352 -7.05 15.19 -15.13
C GLU A 352 -5.90 14.59 -15.98
N ASP A 353 -5.82 14.90 -17.28
CA ASP A 353 -4.86 14.34 -18.25
C ASP A 353 -3.38 14.72 -18.05
N MET A 354 -3.01 15.40 -16.97
CA MET A 354 -1.62 15.82 -16.71
C MET A 354 -1.13 15.58 -15.28
N LEU A 355 -1.52 14.46 -14.65
CA LEU A 355 -1.04 14.12 -13.30
C LEU A 355 0.40 13.55 -13.27
N TRP A 356 1.04 13.38 -14.44
CA TRP A 356 2.46 13.00 -14.60
C TRP A 356 3.17 13.74 -15.75
N GLN A 357 2.74 14.96 -16.11
CA GLN A 357 3.53 15.82 -17.00
C GLN A 357 4.22 16.91 -16.18
N GLY A 358 5.40 16.56 -15.67
CA GLY A 358 6.28 17.43 -14.90
C GLY A 358 7.63 16.77 -14.68
N SER A 359 8.34 16.53 -15.78
CA SER A 359 9.80 16.62 -16.06
C SER A 359 10.86 16.43 -14.94
N PRO A 360 12.06 15.95 -15.31
CA PRO A 360 13.02 15.19 -14.46
C PRO A 360 13.65 15.89 -13.26
#